data_AF-A0A381XI79-F1
#
_entry.id   AF-A0A381XI79-F1
#
_cell.length_a   1.000
_cell.length_b   1.000
_cell.length_c   1.000
_cell.angle_alpha   90.00
_cell.angle_beta   90.00
_cell.angle_gamma   90.00
#
_symmetry.space_group_name_H-M   'P 1'
#
loop_
_entity.id
_entity.type
_entity.pdbx_description
1 polymer ?
#
loop_
_entity_poly.entity_id
_entity_poly.type
_entity_poly.pdbx_seq_one_letter_code
_entity_poly.pdbx_strand_id
1 'polypeptide(L)'
;MPIPEALKNTWDEAVLLTESGEPEKALELLRSEAWDACENGAQQARTMRFAGDAGTALGEEDTANQRRHWQRAHKNYRKALNF
;
A
#
# COMPACT_ATOMS: atom_id res chain seq x y z
N MET A 1 -21.13 2.84 -1.14
CA MET A 1 -21.22 1.59 -0.37
C MET A 1 -20.31 1.69 0.84
N PRO A 2 -20.64 1.05 1.98
CA PRO A 2 -19.71 0.95 3.10
C PRO A 2 -18.45 0.18 2.66
N ILE A 3 -17.32 0.49 3.29
CA ILE A 3 -16.08 -0.25 3.09
C ILE A 3 -16.23 -1.60 3.84
N PRO A 4 -15.94 -2.74 3.21
CA PRO A 4 -15.93 -4.03 3.90
C PRO A 4 -15.00 -3.99 5.12
N GLU A 5 -15.46 -4.53 6.26
CA GLU A 5 -14.70 -4.48 7.51
C GLU A 5 -13.35 -5.21 7.40
N ALA A 6 -13.32 -6.35 6.70
CA ALA A 6 -12.08 -7.06 6.41
C ALA A 6 -11.07 -6.22 5.61
N LEU A 7 -11.55 -5.44 4.63
CA LEU A 7 -10.69 -4.53 3.86
C LEU A 7 -10.16 -3.38 4.71
N LYS A 8 -10.97 -2.89 5.65
CA LYS A 8 -10.52 -1.87 6.60
C LYS A 8 -9.45 -2.43 7.53
N ASN A 9 -9.66 -3.62 8.10
CA ASN A 9 -8.71 -4.25 9.01
C ASN A 9 -7.36 -4.53 8.33
N THR A 10 -7.37 -5.01 7.08
CA THR A 10 -6.15 -5.23 6.30
C THR A 10 -5.40 -3.93 5.99
N TRP A 11 -6.10 -2.81 5.76
CA TRP A 11 -5.46 -1.50 5.66
C TRP A 11 -4.85 -1.04 6.98
N ASP A 12 -5.57 -1.18 8.09
CA ASP A 12 -5.08 -0.79 9.40
C ASP A 12 -3.84 -1.61 9.78
N GLU A 13 -3.82 -2.91 9.50
CA GLU A 13 -2.65 -3.78 9.70
C GLU A 13 -1.47 -3.41 8.78
N ALA A 14 -1.71 -3.10 7.51
CA ALA A 14 -0.66 -2.66 6.60
C ALA A 14 -0.02 -1.33 7.04
N VAL A 15 -0.81 -0.40 7.59
CA VAL A 15 -0.31 0.85 8.17
C VAL A 15 0.58 0.55 9.37
N LEU A 16 0.14 -0.32 10.29
CA LEU A 16 0.94 -0.73 11.45
C LEU A 16 2.27 -1.37 11.04
N LEU A 17 2.25 -2.29 10.08
CA LEU A 17 3.46 -2.92 9.55
C LEU A 17 4.42 -1.91 8.91
N THR A 18 3.88 -0.89 8.22
CA THR A 18 4.70 0.19 7.65
C THR A 18 5.36 1.01 8.75
N GLU A 19 4.61 1.39 9.78
CA GLU A 19 5.10 2.19 10.91
C GLU A 19 6.06 1.42 11.82
N SER A 20 5.93 0.08 11.90
CA SER A 20 6.79 -0.78 12.70
C SER A 20 8.12 -1.15 12.02
N GLY A 21 8.37 -0.64 10.81
CA GLY A 21 9.59 -0.97 10.05
C GLY A 21 9.52 -2.33 9.33
N GLU A 22 8.32 -2.80 9.00
CA GLU A 22 8.11 -4.01 8.19
C GLU A 22 7.36 -3.68 6.87
N PRO A 23 7.82 -2.68 6.08
CA PRO A 23 7.10 -2.21 4.90
C PRO A 23 7.01 -3.27 3.78
N GLU A 24 7.91 -4.25 3.71
CA GLU A 24 7.79 -5.36 2.77
C GLU A 24 6.55 -6.23 3.04
N LYS A 25 6.28 -6.52 4.32
CA LYS A 25 5.08 -7.28 4.73
C LYS A 25 3.82 -6.49 4.47
N ALA A 26 3.85 -5.17 4.72
CA ALA A 26 2.74 -4.29 4.37
C ALA A 26 2.43 -4.34 2.87
N LEU A 27 3.46 -4.29 2.01
CA LEU A 27 3.30 -4.40 0.56
C LEU A 27 2.75 -5.76 0.11
N GLU A 28 3.17 -6.85 0.76
CA GLU A 28 2.63 -8.17 0.51
C GLU A 28 1.15 -8.24 0.87
N LEU A 29 0.78 -7.87 2.11
CA LEU A 29 -0.59 -7.87 2.61
C LEU A 29 -1.54 -7.05 1.72
N LEU A 30 -1.11 -5.85 1.32
CA LEU A 30 -1.89 -4.98 0.45
C LEU A 30 -2.11 -5.58 -0.94
N ARG A 31 -1.17 -6.38 -1.43
CA ARG A 31 -1.24 -7.02 -2.75
C ARG A 31 -2.04 -8.32 -2.72
N SER A 32 -1.90 -9.14 -1.69
CA SER A 32 -2.52 -10.47 -1.62
C SER A 32 -3.93 -10.45 -1.04
N GLU A 33 -4.22 -9.52 -0.13
CA GLU A 33 -5.50 -9.51 0.59
C GLU A 33 -6.32 -8.27 0.26
N ALA A 34 -5.77 -7.08 0.48
CA ALA A 34 -6.54 -5.85 0.32
C ALA A 34 -6.95 -5.60 -1.14
N TRP A 35 -6.11 -5.95 -2.11
CA TRP A 35 -6.42 -5.78 -3.53
C TRP A 35 -7.60 -6.63 -3.98
N ASP A 36 -7.62 -7.90 -3.59
CA ASP A 36 -8.66 -8.85 -3.98
C ASP A 36 -10.01 -8.58 -3.27
N ALA A 37 -9.96 -7.95 -2.09
CA ALA A 37 -11.14 -7.50 -1.36
C ALA A 37 -11.73 -6.16 -1.85
N CYS A 38 -11.10 -5.48 -2.81
CA CYS A 38 -11.63 -4.23 -3.36
C CYS A 38 -12.81 -4.46 -4.32
N GLU A 39 -13.91 -3.80 -4.05
CA GLU A 39 -15.16 -3.87 -4.83
C GLU A 39 -15.35 -2.70 -5.81
N ASN A 40 -14.57 -1.62 -5.68
CA ASN A 40 -14.70 -0.43 -6.52
C ASN A 40 -13.38 0.38 -6.62
N GLY A 41 -13.36 1.32 -7.57
CA GLY A 41 -12.20 2.18 -7.83
C GLY A 41 -11.74 3.00 -6.62
N ALA A 42 -12.67 3.49 -5.78
CA ALA A 42 -12.29 4.27 -4.59
C ALA A 42 -11.52 3.41 -3.56
N GLN A 43 -11.89 2.14 -3.41
CA GLN A 43 -11.15 1.19 -2.57
C GLN A 43 -9.79 0.83 -3.19
N GLN A 44 -9.74 0.58 -4.50
CA GLN A 44 -8.49 0.32 -5.23
C GLN A 44 -7.52 1.50 -5.15
N ALA A 45 -8.02 2.73 -5.27
CA ALA A 45 -7.26 3.96 -5.11
C ALA A 45 -6.63 4.04 -3.71
N ARG A 46 -7.39 3.73 -2.67
CA ARG A 46 -6.92 3.77 -1.28
C ARG A 46 -5.88 2.67 -1.00
N THR A 47 -6.09 1.44 -1.48
CA THR A 47 -5.09 0.36 -1.40
C THR A 47 -3.78 0.75 -2.09
N MET A 48 -3.86 1.34 -3.29
CA MET A 48 -2.69 1.83 -4.02
C MET A 48 -1.98 2.97 -3.29
N ARG A 49 -2.71 3.86 -2.60
CA ARG A 49 -2.10 4.89 -1.76
C ARG A 49 -1.28 4.26 -0.63
N PHE A 50 -1.85 3.32 0.12
CA PHE A 50 -1.12 2.62 1.20
C PHE A 50 0.10 1.86 0.67
N ALA A 51 0.01 1.26 -0.52
CA ALA A 51 1.17 0.63 -1.15
C ALA A 51 2.23 1.64 -1.61
N GLY A 52 1.84 2.89 -1.86
CA GLY A 52 2.77 4.00 -2.06
C GLY A 52 3.48 4.38 -0.77
N ASP A 53 2.73 4.47 0.34
CA ASP A 53 3.26 4.82 1.66
C ASP A 53 4.28 3.78 2.14
N ALA A 54 3.91 2.50 2.10
CA ALA A 54 4.80 1.38 2.42
C ALA A 54 6.04 1.33 1.50
N GLY A 55 5.86 1.58 0.19
CA GLY A 55 6.98 1.64 -0.74
C GLY A 55 7.92 2.83 -0.51
N THR A 56 7.44 3.91 0.10
CA THR A 56 8.26 5.06 0.49
C THR A 56 9.11 4.71 1.71
N ALA A 57 8.49 4.14 2.75
CA ALA A 57 9.17 3.65 3.94
C ALA A 57 10.24 2.58 3.61
N LEU A 58 9.94 1.66 2.69
CA LEU A 58 10.93 0.66 2.23
C LEU A 58 12.16 1.32 1.56
N GLY A 59 11.98 2.46 0.88
CA GLY A 59 13.10 3.20 0.32
C GLY A 59 13.94 3.94 1.38
N GLU A 60 13.37 4.24 2.54
CA GLU A 60 14.11 4.78 3.68
C GLU A 60 14.93 3.69 4.38
N GLU A 61 14.42 2.46 4.43
CA GLU A 61 15.12 1.28 4.99
C GLU A 61 16.21 0.74 4.05
N ASP A 62 15.87 0.45 2.79
CA ASP A 62 16.80 -0.07 1.78
C ASP A 62 17.41 1.08 0.95
N THR A 63 18.36 1.78 1.57
CA THR A 63 19.06 2.90 0.94
C THR A 63 19.80 2.52 -0.34
N ALA A 64 20.25 1.27 -0.47
CA ALA A 64 20.94 0.77 -1.65
C ALA A 64 20.02 0.73 -2.89
N ASN A 65 18.72 0.46 -2.70
CA ASN A 65 17.71 0.47 -3.78
C ASN A 65 16.68 1.60 -3.66
N GLN A 66 16.91 2.59 -2.80
CA GLN A 66 15.98 3.67 -2.47
C GLN A 66 15.28 4.28 -3.70
N ARG A 67 16.05 4.67 -4.72
CA ARG A 67 15.50 5.25 -5.95
C ARG A 67 14.47 4.34 -6.62
N ARG A 68 14.73 3.03 -6.66
CA ARG A 68 13.84 2.05 -7.29
C ARG A 68 12.56 1.89 -6.49
N HIS A 69 12.66 1.85 -5.16
CA HIS A 69 11.51 1.79 -4.27
C HIS A 69 10.63 3.03 -4.40
N TRP A 70 11.22 4.22 -4.38
CA TRP A 70 10.49 5.49 -4.55
C TRP A 70 9.85 5.64 -5.94
N GLN A 71 10.50 5.15 -7.00
CA GLN A 71 9.88 5.11 -8.33
C GLN A 71 8.63 4.21 -8.36
N ARG A 72 8.65 3.09 -7.63
CA ARG A 72 7.49 2.19 -7.49
C ARG A 72 6.39 2.83 -6.65
N ALA A 73 6.74 3.44 -5.52
CA ALA A 73 5.82 4.18 -4.68
C ALA A 73 5.11 5.29 -5.47
N HIS A 74 5.87 6.11 -6.20
CA HIS A 74 5.33 7.14 -7.09
C HIS A 74 4.39 6.57 -8.16
N LYS A 75 4.71 5.40 -8.73
CA LYS A 75 3.82 4.72 -9.67
C LYS A 75 2.51 4.28 -9.01
N ASN A 76 2.55 3.82 -7.77
CA ASN A 76 1.35 3.45 -7.00
C ASN A 76 0.47 4.68 -6.73
N TYR A 77 1.05 5.80 -6.27
CA TYR A 77 0.30 7.05 -6.10
C TYR A 77 -0.31 7.54 -7.42
N ARG A 78 0.46 7.52 -8.50
CA ARG A 78 -0.07 7.89 -9.82
C ARG A 78 -1.21 7.00 -10.25
N LYS A 79 -1.13 5.69 -10.01
CA LYS A 79 -2.25 4.77 -10.29
C LYS A 79 -3.47 5.07 -9.43
N ALA A 80 -3.28 5.36 -8.14
CA ALA A 80 -4.36 5.71 -7.23
C ALA A 80 -5.20 6.90 -7.74
N LEU A 81 -4.56 7.88 -8.38
CA LEU A 81 -5.25 9.04 -8.97
C LEU A 81 -6.03 8.74 -10.26
N ASN A 82 -5.87 7.55 -10.86
CA ASN A 82 -6.50 7.16 -12.11
C ASN A 82 -7.61 6.10 -11.95
N PHE A 83 -7.97 5.75 -10.71
CA PHE A 83 -9.14 4.91 -10.41
C PHE A 83 -10.36 5.79 -10.15
#